data_AF-A0A952P522-F1
#
_entry.id   AF-A0A952P522-F1
#
_cell.length_a   1.000
_cell.length_b   1.000
_cell.length_c   1.000
_cell.angle_alpha   90.00
_cell.angle_beta   90.00
_cell.angle_gamma   90.00
#
_symmetry.space_group_name_H-M   'P 1'
#
loop_
_entity.id
_entity.type
_entity.pdbx_description
1 polymer ?
#
loop_
_entity_poly.entity_id
_entity_poly.type
_entity_poly.pdbx_seq_one_letter_code
_entity_poly.pdbx_strand_id
1 'polypeptide(L)'
;MDQSVLPPTAQELVEKPEQKNVLWWKAFRDGDAAMKKKDRRTACGHFRVLAANREFPLFELATLRAYEACTDTAQLTPTDSLSTEAQTWFEETSVRARLNHSAELPFEAKVRLAWDQARLEKNERKREHYLGDALSIAEKSGDKALLEAAQNKLWNNSPRLKPKPEKKDLPAVVRDLRRWREFRAAVQLERKRLKDRTLT
;
A
#
# COMPACT_ATOMS: atom_id res chain seq x y z
N MET A 1 -28.66 24.97 -1.02
CA MET A 1 -28.79 24.52 0.38
C MET A 1 -28.49 23.04 0.37
N ASP A 2 -27.24 22.67 0.62
CA ASP A 2 -26.79 21.29 0.58
C ASP A 2 -27.19 20.63 1.90
N GLN A 3 -28.18 19.73 1.87
CA GLN A 3 -28.52 18.92 3.04
C GLN A 3 -27.40 17.90 3.21
N SER A 4 -26.35 18.28 3.95
CA SER A 4 -25.40 17.33 4.51
C SER A 4 -26.18 16.40 5.44
N VAL A 5 -26.61 15.25 4.91
CA VAL A 5 -27.23 14.20 5.71
C VAL A 5 -26.18 13.77 6.73
N LEU A 6 -26.40 14.18 7.98
CA LEU A 6 -25.51 13.83 9.07
C LEU A 6 -25.44 12.30 9.20
N PRO A 7 -24.26 11.74 9.53
CA PRO A 7 -24.15 10.31 9.78
C PRO A 7 -25.11 9.90 10.89
N PRO A 8 -25.73 8.70 10.80
CA PRO A 8 -26.58 8.22 11.87
C PRO A 8 -25.77 8.15 13.16
N THR A 9 -26.34 8.61 14.26
CA THR A 9 -25.69 8.56 15.57
C THR A 9 -25.71 7.16 16.14
N ALA A 10 -24.77 6.84 17.03
CA ALA A 10 -24.75 5.55 17.73
C ALA A 10 -26.06 5.26 18.49
N GLN A 11 -26.76 6.31 18.93
CA GLN A 11 -28.06 6.23 19.60
C GLN A 11 -29.19 5.79 18.65
N GLU A 12 -29.24 6.31 17.42
CA GLU A 12 -30.26 5.91 16.43
C GLU A 12 -30.16 4.42 16.03
N LEU A 13 -28.95 3.83 16.10
CA LEU A 13 -28.73 2.41 15.83
C LEU A 13 -29.21 1.50 16.98
N VAL A 14 -29.33 2.04 18.20
CA VAL A 14 -29.80 1.31 19.39
C VAL A 14 -31.33 1.39 19.50
N GLU A 15 -31.94 2.50 19.07
CA GLU A 15 -33.39 2.73 19.21
C GLU A 15 -34.25 1.98 18.19
N LYS A 16 -33.70 1.52 17.05
CA LYS A 16 -34.45 0.82 15.98
C LYS A 16 -33.71 -0.43 15.48
N PRO A 17 -33.69 -1.54 16.24
CA PRO A 17 -32.94 -2.74 15.89
C PRO A 17 -33.35 -3.35 14.55
N GLU A 18 -34.63 -3.23 14.17
CA GLU A 18 -35.16 -3.73 12.89
C GLU A 18 -34.61 -2.97 11.65
N GLN A 19 -34.20 -1.71 11.83
CA GLN A 19 -33.68 -0.86 10.75
C GLN A 19 -32.14 -0.78 10.73
N LYS A 20 -31.49 -1.44 11.68
CA LYS A 20 -30.04 -1.40 11.90
C LYS A 20 -29.24 -1.71 10.63
N ASN A 21 -29.64 -2.75 9.90
CA ASN A 21 -28.98 -3.12 8.63
C ASN A 21 -29.12 -2.04 7.55
N VAL A 22 -30.28 -1.38 7.48
CA VAL A 22 -30.54 -0.30 6.51
C VAL A 22 -29.69 0.92 6.84
N LEU A 23 -29.62 1.28 8.13
CA LEU A 23 -28.81 2.41 8.60
C LEU A 23 -27.31 2.15 8.39
N TRP A 24 -26.83 0.94 8.68
CA TRP A 24 -25.45 0.54 8.41
C TRP A 24 -25.10 0.61 6.93
N TRP A 25 -25.94 0.02 6.08
CA TRP A 25 -25.74 0.07 4.63
C TRP A 25 -25.73 1.51 4.11
N LYS A 26 -26.67 2.34 4.57
CA LYS A 26 -26.74 3.76 4.17
C LYS A 26 -25.48 4.50 4.58
N ALA A 27 -25.06 4.39 5.84
CA ALA A 27 -23.84 5.03 6.33
C ALA A 27 -22.60 4.57 5.54
N PHE A 28 -22.49 3.27 5.24
CA PHE A 28 -21.36 2.74 4.49
C PHE A 28 -21.30 3.32 3.08
N ARG A 29 -22.45 3.34 2.38
CA ARG A 29 -22.54 3.91 1.04
C ARG A 29 -22.28 5.41 1.00
N ASP A 30 -22.82 6.14 1.97
CA ASP A 30 -22.67 7.60 2.03
C ASP A 30 -21.21 7.97 2.31
N GLY A 31 -20.53 7.21 3.17
CA GLY A 31 -19.09 7.31 3.38
C GLY A 31 -18.27 7.04 2.11
N ASP A 32 -18.60 5.96 1.38
CA ASP A 32 -17.95 5.63 0.10
C ASP A 32 -18.19 6.72 -0.97
N ALA A 33 -19.41 7.26 -1.04
CA ALA A 33 -19.74 8.35 -1.95
C ALA A 33 -18.97 9.63 -1.61
N ALA A 34 -18.84 9.96 -0.33
CA ALA A 34 -18.05 11.09 0.15
C ALA A 34 -16.56 10.92 -0.19
N MET A 35 -15.98 9.72 -0.03
CA MET A 35 -14.61 9.41 -0.45
C MET A 35 -14.40 9.64 -1.96
N LYS A 36 -15.34 9.19 -2.80
CA LYS A 36 -15.28 9.42 -4.26
C LYS A 36 -15.34 10.90 -4.62
N LYS A 37 -16.07 11.71 -3.85
CA LYS A 37 -16.12 13.18 -3.96
C LYS A 37 -14.94 13.89 -3.31
N LYS A 38 -13.99 13.16 -2.71
CA LYS A 38 -12.86 13.68 -1.93
C LYS A 38 -13.28 14.46 -0.67
N ASP A 39 -14.52 14.30 -0.21
CA ASP A 39 -14.99 14.85 1.06
C ASP A 39 -14.60 13.91 2.21
N ARG A 40 -13.35 14.04 2.66
CA ARG A 40 -12.78 13.21 3.72
C ARG A 40 -13.45 13.42 5.08
N ARG A 41 -13.94 14.62 5.36
CA ARG A 41 -14.58 14.94 6.64
C ARG A 41 -15.88 14.17 6.81
N THR A 42 -16.74 14.23 5.78
CA THR A 42 -18.02 13.50 5.78
C THR A 42 -17.76 11.99 5.78
N ALA A 43 -16.85 11.51 4.93
CA ALA A 43 -16.47 10.10 4.90
C ALA A 43 -15.99 9.59 6.27
N CYS A 44 -15.11 10.35 6.93
CA CYS A 44 -14.60 10.00 8.26
C CYS A 44 -15.74 9.84 9.27
N GLY A 45 -16.72 10.75 9.28
CA GLY A 45 -17.88 10.66 10.17
C GLY A 45 -18.65 9.35 10.01
N HIS A 46 -18.99 8.99 8.77
CA HIS A 46 -19.72 7.75 8.50
C HIS A 46 -18.91 6.50 8.85
N PHE A 47 -17.64 6.41 8.42
CA PHE A 47 -16.84 5.22 8.67
C PHE A 47 -16.46 5.06 10.14
N ARG A 48 -16.26 6.15 10.89
CA ARG A 48 -15.96 6.10 12.32
C ARG A 48 -17.11 5.52 13.13
N VAL A 49 -18.36 5.86 12.78
CA VAL A 49 -19.56 5.26 13.41
C VAL A 49 -19.61 3.76 13.17
N LEU A 50 -19.36 3.32 11.93
CA LEU A 50 -19.36 1.90 11.58
C LEU A 50 -18.19 1.14 12.21
N ALA A 51 -17.00 1.75 12.23
CA ALA A 51 -15.78 1.20 12.84
C ALA A 51 -15.83 1.17 14.38
N ALA A 52 -16.82 1.81 15.01
CA ALA A 52 -17.07 1.67 16.44
C ALA A 52 -17.96 0.47 16.77
N ASN A 53 -18.65 -0.11 15.78
CA ASN A 53 -19.66 -1.16 15.99
C ASN A 53 -19.17 -2.53 15.51
N ARG A 54 -18.69 -3.36 16.44
CA ARG A 54 -18.18 -4.71 16.13
C ARG A 54 -19.22 -5.68 15.56
N GLU A 55 -20.51 -5.40 15.73
CA GLU A 55 -21.58 -6.23 15.16
C GLU A 55 -21.83 -5.92 13.68
N PHE A 56 -21.30 -4.79 13.17
CA PHE A 56 -21.39 -4.47 11.76
C PHE A 56 -20.62 -5.51 10.93
N PRO A 57 -21.24 -6.21 9.95
CA PRO A 57 -20.59 -7.32 9.23
C PRO A 57 -19.30 -6.94 8.49
N LEU A 58 -19.15 -5.66 8.11
CA LEU A 58 -17.95 -5.15 7.44
C LEU A 58 -17.15 -4.22 8.36
N PHE A 59 -17.17 -4.48 9.68
CA PHE A 59 -16.46 -3.70 10.69
C PHE A 59 -14.99 -3.45 10.36
N GLU A 60 -14.26 -4.49 9.93
CA GLU A 60 -12.82 -4.38 9.64
C GLU A 60 -12.58 -3.50 8.41
N LEU A 61 -13.40 -3.64 7.37
CA LEU A 61 -13.35 -2.77 6.20
C LEU A 61 -13.72 -1.32 6.56
N ALA A 62 -14.76 -1.10 7.36
CA ALA A 62 -15.12 0.22 7.85
C ALA A 62 -13.99 0.85 8.68
N THR A 63 -13.29 0.04 9.48
CA THR A 63 -12.11 0.48 10.22
C THR A 63 -11.02 0.93 9.26
N LEU A 64 -10.65 0.12 8.27
CA LEU A 64 -9.65 0.51 7.25
C LEU A 64 -10.05 1.79 6.51
N ARG A 65 -11.33 1.93 6.13
CA ARG A 65 -11.87 3.15 5.50
C ARG A 65 -11.83 4.37 6.42
N ALA A 66 -12.03 4.18 7.72
CA ALA A 66 -11.88 5.25 8.70
C ALA A 66 -10.42 5.73 8.78
N TYR A 67 -9.43 4.83 8.76
CA TYR A 67 -8.01 5.21 8.66
C TYR A 67 -7.66 5.93 7.34
N GLU A 68 -8.34 5.59 6.23
CA GLU A 68 -8.17 6.29 4.95
C GLU A 68 -8.74 7.72 4.97
N ALA A 69 -9.84 7.95 5.69
CA ALA A 69 -10.59 9.20 5.66
C ALA A 69 -10.25 10.16 6.81
N CYS A 70 -10.00 9.65 8.01
CA CYS A 70 -9.81 10.42 9.23
C CYS A 70 -8.35 10.85 9.41
N THR A 71 -8.15 12.07 9.95
CA THR A 71 -6.82 12.54 10.40
C THR A 71 -6.49 12.05 11.80
N ASP A 72 -7.48 11.95 12.69
CA ASP A 72 -7.34 11.42 14.05
C ASP A 72 -7.90 9.99 14.13
N THR A 73 -7.07 9.08 14.60
CA THR A 73 -7.32 7.63 14.66
C THR A 73 -7.24 7.06 16.08
N ALA A 74 -7.09 7.89 17.11
CA ALA A 74 -6.85 7.43 18.49
C ALA A 74 -7.95 6.52 19.06
N GLN A 75 -9.18 6.62 18.54
CA GLN A 75 -10.33 5.82 18.96
C GLN A 75 -10.65 4.64 18.03
N LEU A 76 -9.86 4.44 16.97
CA LEU A 76 -10.05 3.35 16.03
C LEU A 76 -9.25 2.12 16.47
N THR A 77 -9.78 0.94 16.19
CA THR A 77 -9.04 -0.31 16.37
C THR A 77 -7.74 -0.27 15.54
N PRO A 78 -6.55 -0.53 16.09
CA PRO A 78 -5.30 -0.51 15.33
C PRO A 78 -5.35 -1.41 14.10
N THR A 79 -4.83 -0.95 12.96
CA THR A 79 -4.87 -1.73 11.70
C THR A 79 -4.18 -3.08 11.81
N ASP A 80 -3.10 -3.15 12.60
CA ASP A 80 -2.32 -4.38 12.81
C ASP A 80 -3.03 -5.39 13.72
N SER A 81 -4.09 -4.97 14.43
CA SER A 81 -4.93 -5.85 15.25
C SER A 81 -6.13 -6.45 14.52
N LEU A 82 -6.34 -6.06 13.25
CA LEU A 82 -7.37 -6.65 12.39
C LEU A 82 -6.97 -8.06 11.97
N SER A 83 -7.97 -8.89 11.63
CA SER A 83 -7.77 -10.26 11.17
C SER A 83 -6.86 -10.33 9.94
N THR A 84 -6.09 -11.41 9.83
CA THR A 84 -5.23 -11.69 8.66
C THR A 84 -6.08 -11.77 7.39
N GLU A 85 -7.29 -12.31 7.50
CA GLU A 85 -8.27 -12.43 6.43
C GLU A 85 -8.67 -11.05 5.90
N ALA A 86 -9.02 -10.10 6.79
CA ALA A 86 -9.36 -8.75 6.35
C ALA A 86 -8.17 -8.00 5.75
N GLN A 87 -6.97 -8.16 6.31
CA GLN A 87 -5.76 -7.58 5.74
C GLN A 87 -5.48 -8.13 4.33
N THR A 88 -5.81 -9.40 4.07
CA THR A 88 -5.61 -10.05 2.77
C THR A 88 -6.71 -9.71 1.77
N TRP A 89 -7.99 -9.80 2.16
CA TRP A 89 -9.12 -9.50 1.28
C TRP A 89 -9.20 -8.03 0.89
N PHE A 90 -8.82 -7.14 1.81
CA PHE A 90 -8.85 -5.69 1.60
C PHE A 90 -7.44 -5.10 1.47
N GLU A 91 -6.52 -5.87 0.91
CA GLU A 91 -5.09 -5.55 0.84
C GLU A 91 -4.80 -4.11 0.36
N GLU A 92 -5.38 -3.68 -0.76
CA GLU A 92 -5.18 -2.30 -1.26
C GLU A 92 -5.63 -1.23 -0.25
N THR A 93 -6.77 -1.47 0.40
CA THR A 93 -7.34 -0.55 1.40
C THR A 93 -6.51 -0.57 2.68
N SER A 94 -6.03 -1.75 3.08
CA SER A 94 -5.13 -1.93 4.23
C SER A 94 -3.82 -1.17 4.05
N VAL A 95 -3.18 -1.31 2.88
CA VAL A 95 -1.95 -0.59 2.56
C VAL A 95 -2.16 0.92 2.55
N ARG A 96 -3.24 1.42 1.93
CA ARG A 96 -3.55 2.87 1.94
C ARG A 96 -3.83 3.41 3.34
N ALA A 97 -4.59 2.66 4.15
CA ALA A 97 -4.86 3.01 5.53
C ALA A 97 -3.55 3.16 6.34
N ARG A 98 -2.65 2.19 6.22
CA ARG A 98 -1.34 2.22 6.90
C ARG A 98 -0.43 3.33 6.37
N LEU A 99 -0.50 3.66 5.09
CA LEU A 99 0.30 4.75 4.47
C LEU A 99 -0.05 6.13 5.04
N ASN A 100 -1.33 6.42 5.26
CA ASN A 100 -1.77 7.69 5.83
C ASN A 100 -1.18 7.98 7.22
N HIS A 101 -0.85 6.93 7.97
CA HIS A 101 -0.32 7.00 9.33
C HIS A 101 1.11 6.47 9.40
N SER A 102 1.79 6.40 8.26
CA SER A 102 3.12 5.80 8.16
C SER A 102 4.20 6.57 8.92
N ALA A 103 4.01 7.86 9.21
CA ALA A 103 5.00 8.69 9.91
C ALA A 103 5.41 8.10 11.27
N GLU A 104 4.47 7.50 11.98
CA GLU A 104 4.63 6.96 13.33
C GLU A 104 5.22 5.54 13.33
N LEU A 105 5.30 4.89 12.16
CA LEU A 105 5.79 3.52 12.05
C LEU A 105 7.31 3.41 12.24
N PRO A 106 7.81 2.30 12.80
CA PRO A 106 9.24 2.01 12.81
C PRO A 106 9.77 1.81 11.38
N PHE A 107 11.08 1.99 11.18
CA PHE A 107 11.71 1.87 9.86
C PHE A 107 11.39 0.54 9.16
N GLU A 108 11.45 -0.57 9.87
CA GLU A 108 11.14 -1.89 9.30
C GLU A 108 9.70 -1.95 8.74
N ALA A 109 8.72 -1.45 9.50
CA ALA A 109 7.33 -1.42 9.06
C ALA A 109 7.14 -0.47 7.86
N LYS A 110 7.85 0.66 7.83
CA LYS A 110 7.85 1.58 6.67
C LYS A 110 8.41 0.92 5.40
N VAL A 111 9.51 0.17 5.52
CA VAL A 111 10.10 -0.59 4.41
C VAL A 111 9.13 -1.64 3.90
N ARG A 112 8.54 -2.44 4.80
CA ARG A 112 7.53 -3.46 4.43
C ARG A 112 6.32 -2.83 3.73
N LEU A 113 5.84 -1.69 4.24
CA LEU A 113 4.71 -0.99 3.65
C LEU A 113 5.01 -0.48 2.23
N ALA A 114 6.23 0.03 1.99
CA ALA A 114 6.66 0.40 0.65
C ALA A 114 6.76 -0.82 -0.29
N TRP A 115 7.16 -1.99 0.21
CA TRP A 115 7.12 -3.24 -0.56
C TRP A 115 5.70 -3.68 -0.90
N ASP A 116 4.77 -3.57 0.04
CA ASP A 116 3.35 -3.87 -0.20
C ASP A 116 2.76 -2.94 -1.26
N GLN A 117 3.08 -1.66 -1.17
CA GLN A 117 2.68 -0.67 -2.18
C GLN A 117 3.28 -0.97 -3.57
N ALA A 118 4.57 -1.36 -3.61
CA ALA A 118 5.23 -1.78 -4.85
C ALA A 118 4.56 -3.01 -5.48
N ARG A 119 4.16 -3.99 -4.66
CA ARG A 119 3.51 -5.23 -5.12
C ARG A 119 2.16 -4.97 -5.76
N LEU A 120 1.39 -4.03 -5.21
CA LEU A 120 0.08 -3.62 -5.73
C LEU A 120 0.18 -2.76 -7.00
N GLU A 121 1.29 -2.07 -7.20
CA GLU A 121 1.47 -1.15 -8.32
C GLU A 121 1.69 -1.91 -9.64
N LYS A 122 0.87 -1.59 -10.66
CA LYS A 122 0.95 -2.20 -12.00
C LYS A 122 1.95 -1.48 -12.90
N ASN A 123 2.17 -0.18 -12.69
CA ASN A 123 3.13 0.59 -13.44
C ASN A 123 4.56 0.30 -12.96
N GLU A 124 5.38 -0.26 -13.83
CA GLU A 124 6.74 -0.68 -13.47
C GLU A 124 7.63 0.45 -12.95
N ARG A 125 7.48 1.67 -13.48
CA ARG A 125 8.28 2.82 -13.03
C ARG A 125 7.91 3.25 -11.62
N LYS A 126 6.61 3.28 -11.32
CA LYS A 126 6.12 3.58 -9.97
C LYS A 126 6.49 2.46 -8.99
N ARG A 127 6.41 1.21 -9.42
CA ARG A 127 6.87 0.06 -8.63
C ARG A 127 8.35 0.20 -8.26
N GLU A 128 9.21 0.50 -9.23
CA GLU A 128 10.63 0.75 -8.96
C GLU A 128 10.82 1.94 -8.01
N HIS A 129 10.05 3.02 -8.16
CA HIS A 129 10.10 4.16 -7.26
C HIS A 129 9.81 3.77 -5.81
N TYR A 130 8.73 3.02 -5.54
CA TYR A 130 8.42 2.54 -4.19
C TYR A 130 9.49 1.60 -3.62
N LEU A 131 10.12 0.76 -4.45
CA LEU A 131 11.25 -0.07 -4.03
C LEU A 131 12.50 0.77 -3.74
N GLY A 132 12.71 1.87 -4.47
CA GLY A 132 13.75 2.86 -4.19
C GLY A 132 13.51 3.60 -2.88
N ASP A 133 12.26 3.98 -2.60
CA ASP A 133 11.88 4.58 -1.31
C ASP A 133 12.15 3.60 -0.16
N ALA A 134 11.78 2.32 -0.32
CA ALA A 134 12.07 1.27 0.64
C ALA A 134 13.58 1.14 0.92
N LEU A 135 14.42 1.20 -0.12
CA LEU A 135 15.87 1.21 0.03
C LEU A 135 16.35 2.44 0.81
N SER A 136 15.87 3.65 0.47
CA SER A 136 16.25 4.88 1.17
C SER A 136 15.85 4.86 2.66
N ILE A 137 14.68 4.30 2.98
CA ILE A 137 14.22 4.13 4.36
C ILE A 137 15.12 3.12 5.10
N ALA A 138 15.51 2.02 4.46
CA ALA A 138 16.42 1.04 5.03
C ALA A 138 17.84 1.61 5.24
N GLU A 139 18.33 2.45 4.34
CA GLU A 139 19.61 3.15 4.53
C GLU A 139 19.58 4.07 5.76
N LYS A 140 18.47 4.79 5.96
CA LYS A 140 18.27 5.69 7.12
C LYS A 140 18.17 4.94 8.45
N SER A 141 17.76 3.68 8.45
CA SER A 141 17.65 2.90 9.69
C SER A 141 19.00 2.46 10.23
N GLY A 142 20.04 2.39 9.39
CA GLY A 142 21.35 1.85 9.75
C GLY A 142 21.39 0.34 9.95
N ASP A 143 20.27 -0.37 9.75
CA ASP A 143 20.19 -1.83 9.87
C ASP A 143 20.69 -2.49 8.58
N LYS A 144 21.81 -3.21 8.69
CA LYS A 144 22.45 -3.90 7.56
C LYS A 144 21.57 -4.99 6.96
N ALA A 145 20.82 -5.73 7.78
CA ALA A 145 19.97 -6.82 7.30
C ALA A 145 18.76 -6.24 6.53
N LEU A 146 18.16 -5.17 7.05
CA LEU A 146 17.07 -4.47 6.37
C LEU A 146 17.54 -3.84 5.06
N LEU A 147 18.72 -3.23 5.06
CA LEU A 147 19.35 -2.66 3.86
C LEU A 147 19.57 -3.73 2.78
N GLU A 148 20.19 -4.86 3.15
CA GLU A 148 20.43 -5.97 2.22
C GLU A 148 19.11 -6.54 1.67
N ALA A 149 18.09 -6.69 2.51
CA ALA A 149 16.77 -7.14 2.08
C ALA A 149 16.13 -6.16 1.07
N ALA A 150 16.22 -4.85 1.33
CA ALA A 150 15.70 -3.83 0.42
C ALA A 150 16.46 -3.79 -0.92
N GLN A 151 17.80 -3.90 -0.88
CA GLN A 151 18.64 -4.00 -2.07
C GLN A 151 18.27 -5.21 -2.92
N ASN A 152 18.15 -6.39 -2.30
CA ASN A 152 17.76 -7.62 -2.99
C ASN A 152 16.37 -7.47 -3.63
N LYS A 153 15.40 -6.86 -2.94
CA LYS A 153 14.06 -6.61 -3.48
C LYS A 153 14.11 -5.69 -4.72
N LEU A 154 14.86 -4.58 -4.64
CA LEU A 154 15.02 -3.64 -5.74
C LEU A 154 15.72 -4.28 -6.94
N TRP A 155 16.83 -4.99 -6.73
CA TRP A 155 17.59 -5.60 -7.81
C TRP A 155 16.88 -6.78 -8.46
N ASN A 156 16.06 -7.52 -7.71
CA ASN A 156 15.21 -8.54 -8.31
C ASN A 156 14.14 -7.95 -9.25
N ASN A 157 13.60 -6.77 -8.91
CA ASN A 157 12.65 -6.06 -9.77
C ASN A 157 13.33 -5.34 -10.95
N SER A 158 14.49 -4.73 -10.70
CA SER A 158 15.23 -3.87 -11.60
C SER A 158 16.73 -4.25 -11.61
N PRO A 159 17.10 -5.39 -12.24
CA PRO A 159 18.47 -5.91 -12.21
C PRO A 159 19.52 -4.93 -12.73
N ARG A 160 19.14 -4.00 -13.61
CA ARG A 160 20.05 -2.97 -14.13
C ARG A 160 20.61 -2.04 -13.05
N LEU A 161 19.93 -1.94 -11.90
CA LEU A 161 20.35 -1.12 -10.76
C LEU A 161 21.38 -1.81 -9.86
N LYS A 162 21.66 -3.10 -10.07
CA LYS A 162 22.69 -3.82 -9.33
C LYS A 162 24.07 -3.28 -9.76
N PRO A 163 24.91 -2.70 -8.88
CA PRO A 163 26.16 -2.04 -9.29
C PRO A 163 27.17 -2.96 -9.97
N LYS A 164 27.19 -4.24 -9.59
CA LYS A 164 28.09 -5.27 -10.14
C LYS A 164 27.29 -6.58 -10.34
N PRO A 165 26.50 -6.71 -11.42
CA PRO A 165 25.74 -7.92 -11.67
C PRO A 165 26.67 -9.08 -12.03
N GLU A 166 26.36 -10.28 -11.55
CA GLU A 166 27.14 -11.47 -11.88
C GLU A 166 26.91 -11.87 -13.35
N LYS A 167 27.83 -12.66 -13.93
CA LYS A 167 27.70 -13.14 -15.32
C LYS A 167 26.36 -13.84 -15.58
N LYS A 168 25.85 -14.60 -14.60
CA LYS A 168 24.56 -15.30 -14.65
C LYS A 168 23.36 -14.34 -14.69
N ASP A 169 23.50 -13.14 -14.13
CA ASP A 169 22.44 -12.13 -14.03
C ASP A 169 22.36 -11.24 -15.29
N LEU A 170 23.43 -11.19 -16.11
CA LEU A 170 23.52 -10.31 -17.28
C LEU A 170 22.34 -10.45 -18.27
N PRO A 171 21.82 -11.66 -18.58
CA PRO A 171 20.63 -11.77 -19.42
C PRO A 171 19.40 -11.05 -18.83
N ALA A 172 19.23 -11.07 -17.50
CA ALA A 172 18.14 -10.35 -16.84
C ALA A 172 18.35 -8.84 -16.92
N VAL A 173 19.58 -8.37 -16.73
CA VAL A 173 19.96 -6.95 -16.90
C VAL A 173 19.66 -6.46 -18.31
N VAL A 174 20.03 -7.22 -19.35
CA VAL A 174 19.77 -6.84 -20.75
C VAL A 174 18.28 -6.76 -21.05
N ARG A 175 17.47 -7.71 -20.55
CA ARG A 175 16.01 -7.64 -20.69
C ARG A 175 15.43 -6.41 -20.01
N ASP A 176 15.90 -6.08 -18.82
CA ASP A 176 15.47 -4.91 -18.07
C ASP A 176 15.86 -3.59 -18.77
N LEU A 177 17.09 -3.46 -19.27
CA LEU A 177 17.52 -2.31 -20.07
C LEU A 177 16.65 -2.12 -21.32
N ARG A 178 16.29 -3.20 -22.03
CA ARG A 178 15.37 -3.13 -23.19
C ARG A 178 13.98 -2.66 -22.77
N ARG A 179 13.46 -3.17 -21.65
CA ARG A 179 12.17 -2.78 -21.08
C ARG A 179 12.13 -1.29 -20.76
N TRP A 180 13.23 -0.76 -20.22
CA TRP A 180 13.42 0.66 -19.94
C TRP A 180 13.81 1.52 -21.15
N ARG A 181 13.88 0.92 -22.35
CA ARG A 181 14.27 1.57 -23.62
C ARG A 181 15.70 2.12 -23.63
N GLU A 182 16.57 1.58 -22.78
CA GLU A 182 18.01 1.86 -22.76
C GLU A 182 18.75 0.97 -23.78
N PHE A 183 18.35 1.02 -25.05
CA PHE A 183 18.80 0.08 -26.08
C PHE A 183 20.32 0.13 -26.31
N ARG A 184 20.95 1.30 -26.21
CA ARG A 184 22.40 1.45 -26.38
C ARG A 184 23.17 0.66 -25.32
N ALA A 185 22.76 0.77 -24.05
CA ALA A 185 23.35 0.03 -22.94
C ALA A 185 23.09 -1.48 -23.10
N ALA A 186 21.87 -1.87 -23.50
CA ALA A 186 21.53 -3.27 -23.76
C ALA A 186 22.42 -3.90 -24.85
N VAL A 187 22.62 -3.21 -25.98
CA VAL A 187 23.47 -3.68 -27.10
C VAL A 187 24.94 -3.78 -26.67
N GLN A 188 25.46 -2.79 -25.93
CA GLN A 188 26.83 -2.81 -25.43
C GLN A 188 27.06 -3.99 -24.49
N LEU A 189 26.15 -4.22 -23.55
CA LEU A 189 26.24 -5.32 -22.60
C LEU A 189 26.16 -6.68 -23.30
N GLU A 190 25.30 -6.81 -24.31
CA GLU A 190 25.14 -8.06 -25.04
C GLU A 190 26.35 -8.39 -25.92
N ARG A 191 26.96 -7.37 -26.53
CA ARG A 191 28.25 -7.54 -27.24
C ARG A 191 29.35 -7.99 -26.29
N LYS A 192 29.43 -7.42 -25.09
CA LYS A 192 30.41 -7.84 -24.07
C LYS A 192 30.18 -9.29 -23.65
N ARG A 193 28.92 -9.66 -23.37
CA ARG A 193 28.53 -11.03 -23.02
C ARG A 193 28.87 -12.06 -24.09
N LEU A 194 28.69 -11.73 -25.37
CA LEU A 194 29.01 -12.61 -26.49
C LEU A 194 30.52 -12.73 -26.75
N LYS A 195 31.29 -11.66 -26.58
CA LYS A 195 32.76 -11.69 -26.64
C LYS A 195 33.38 -12.47 -25.49
N ASP A 196 32.76 -12.44 -24.31
CA ASP A 196 33.16 -13.30 -23.18
C ASP A 196 32.85 -14.79 -23.44
N ARG A 197 32.05 -15.10 -24.46
CA ARG A 197 31.58 -16.45 -24.80
C ARG A 197 32.44 -17.15 -25.86
N THR A 198 33.48 -16.51 -26.38
CA THR A 198 34.47 -17.16 -27.25
C THR A 198 35.51 -17.93 -26.45
N LEU A 199 35.48 -19.26 -26.61
CA LEU A 199 36.46 -20.30 -26.23
C LEU A 199 36.49 -20.78 -24.76
N THR A 200 35.45 -21.50 -24.35
CA THR A 200 35.56 -22.74 -23.55
C THR A 200 34.62 -23.76 -24.12
#